data_AF-A0A3P6DYV6-F1
#
_entry.id   AF-A0A3P6DYV6-F1
#
_cell.length_a   1.000
_cell.length_b   1.000
_cell.length_c   1.000
_cell.angle_alpha   90.00
_cell.angle_beta   90.00
_cell.angle_gamma   90.00
#
_symmetry.space_group_name_H-M   'P 1'
#
loop_
_entity.id
_entity.type
_entity.pdbx_description
1 polymer ?
#
loop_
_entity_poly.entity_id
_entity_poly.type
_entity_poly.pdbx_seq_one_letter_code
_entity_poly.pdbx_strand_id
1 'polypeptide(L)'
;MSRHSCSNHGKESDYEFLMPPLDKYYLVDSGYPNKQGFLAPYRSSRNRVVRYHMSQFNYGPPPKNKEELFNRRHASLRSVIERTFGVWKKKWRILSDFPRYDIDIQKE
;
A
#
# COMPACT_ATOMS: atom_id res chain seq x y z
N MET A 1 0.39 36.07 -29.47
CA MET A 1 0.51 34.82 -30.28
C MET A 1 1.71 34.09 -29.69
N SER A 2 1.69 32.86 -29.20
CA SER A 2 0.74 31.75 -29.32
C SER A 2 0.77 30.97 -28.00
N ARG A 3 -0.42 30.66 -27.45
CA ARG A 3 -0.56 29.64 -26.41
C ARG A 3 -0.50 28.30 -27.15
N HIS A 4 0.55 27.51 -26.93
CA HIS A 4 0.48 26.10 -27.28
C HIS A 4 0.11 25.31 -26.04
N SER A 5 -1.21 25.14 -25.90
CA SER A 5 -1.83 24.07 -25.13
C SER A 5 -1.43 22.74 -25.78
N CYS A 6 -0.44 22.05 -25.21
CA CYS A 6 -0.28 20.63 -25.48
C CYS A 6 -1.38 19.88 -24.74
N SER A 7 -2.41 19.50 -25.50
CA SER A 7 -3.40 18.51 -25.10
C SER A 7 -2.69 17.18 -24.91
N ASN A 8 -2.41 16.81 -23.67
CA ASN A 8 -2.02 15.44 -23.34
C ASN A 8 -3.28 14.58 -23.39
N HIS A 9 -3.71 14.21 -24.59
CA HIS A 9 -4.43 12.95 -24.79
C HIS A 9 -3.39 11.81 -24.73
N GLY A 10 -2.87 11.57 -23.53
CA GLY A 10 -2.20 10.32 -23.21
C GLY A 10 -3.29 9.28 -23.00
N LYS A 11 -3.30 8.25 -23.84
CA LYS A 11 -4.17 7.08 -23.67
C LYS A 11 -3.95 6.52 -22.27
N GLU A 12 -4.93 6.70 -21.41
CA GLU A 12 -4.95 6.14 -20.05
C GLU A 12 -5.01 4.63 -20.24
N SER A 13 -3.91 3.94 -19.92
CA SER A 13 -3.87 2.49 -20.00
C SER A 13 -4.86 1.92 -18.98
N ASP A 14 -5.71 0.96 -19.37
CA ASP A 14 -6.73 0.28 -18.55
C ASP A 14 -6.18 -0.51 -17.34
N TYR A 15 -4.93 -0.25 -16.94
CA TYR A 15 -4.20 -0.85 -15.84
C TYR A 15 -3.90 0.13 -14.69
N GLU A 16 -4.42 1.36 -14.73
CA GLU A 16 -4.24 2.30 -13.62
C GLU A 16 -5.15 1.94 -12.44
N PHE A 17 -4.55 1.61 -11.31
CA PHE A 17 -5.28 1.27 -10.09
C PHE A 17 -6.21 2.43 -9.71
N LEU A 18 -7.53 2.17 -9.76
CA LEU A 18 -8.55 3.20 -9.60
C LEU A 18 -8.37 3.97 -8.29
N MET A 19 -8.42 5.30 -8.39
CA MET A 19 -8.41 6.17 -7.22
C MET A 19 -9.53 5.78 -6.24
N PRO A 20 -9.29 5.86 -4.92
CA PRO A 20 -10.34 5.55 -3.97
C PRO A 20 -11.49 6.56 -4.13
N PRO A 21 -12.73 6.20 -3.73
CA PRO A 21 -13.82 7.15 -3.69
C PRO A 21 -13.46 8.40 -2.89
N LEU A 22 -14.17 9.51 -3.15
CA LEU A 22 -13.97 10.74 -2.40
C LEU A 22 -14.06 10.48 -0.88
N ASP A 23 -13.17 11.13 -0.13
CA ASP A 23 -13.00 10.96 1.32
C ASP A 23 -12.56 9.57 1.80
N LYS A 24 -12.08 8.71 0.88
CA LYS A 24 -11.46 7.42 1.21
C LYS A 24 -9.99 7.38 0.83
N TYR A 25 -9.28 6.46 1.48
CA TYR A 25 -7.86 6.25 1.27
C TYR A 25 -7.55 4.76 1.26
N TYR A 26 -6.64 4.36 0.37
CA TYR A 26 -6.03 3.04 0.42
C TYR A 26 -4.90 3.03 1.44
N LEU A 27 -4.84 1.96 2.21
CA LEU A 27 -3.72 1.67 3.10
C LEU A 27 -2.62 0.99 2.30
N VAL A 28 -1.45 1.62 2.22
CA VAL A 28 -0.32 1.11 1.42
C VAL A 28 0.90 0.80 2.28
N ASP A 29 1.81 0.00 1.71
CA ASP A 29 3.09 -0.27 2.33
C ASP A 29 3.98 0.98 2.36
N SER A 30 4.97 0.96 3.24
CA SER A 30 6.06 1.90 3.35
C SER A 30 6.79 2.16 2.03
N GLY A 31 6.78 1.25 1.06
CA GLY A 31 7.38 1.45 -0.27
C GLY A 31 6.64 2.48 -1.15
N TYR A 32 5.41 2.83 -0.81
CA TYR A 32 4.61 3.79 -1.59
C TYR A 32 4.78 5.22 -1.08
N PRO A 33 4.71 6.23 -1.97
CA PRO A 33 4.65 7.62 -1.56
C PRO A 33 3.29 7.93 -0.91
N ASN A 34 3.31 8.76 0.14
CA ASN A 34 2.09 9.38 0.65
C ASN A 34 1.61 10.41 -0.37
N LYS A 35 0.48 10.14 -1.02
CA LYS A 35 -0.19 11.02 -1.99
C LYS A 35 -1.71 10.96 -1.79
N GLN A 36 -2.46 11.84 -2.44
CA GLN A 36 -3.93 11.81 -2.36
C GLN A 36 -4.45 10.40 -2.66
N GLY A 37 -5.32 9.89 -1.80
CA GLY A 37 -5.88 8.54 -1.92
C GLY A 37 -5.00 7.39 -1.40
N PHE A 38 -3.75 7.63 -0.98
CA PHE A 38 -2.85 6.57 -0.52
C PHE A 38 -2.14 6.96 0.78
N LEU A 39 -2.26 6.09 1.79
CA LEU A 39 -1.73 6.29 3.13
C LEU A 39 -0.68 5.22 3.47
N ALA A 40 0.58 5.61 3.36
CA ALA A 40 1.74 4.87 3.83
C ALA A 40 2.01 5.19 5.31
N PRO A 41 2.65 4.29 6.07
CA PRO A 41 3.03 4.57 7.45
C PRO A 41 4.01 5.76 7.51
N TYR A 42 3.96 6.52 8.60
CA TYR A 42 4.95 7.56 8.88
C TYR A 42 6.33 6.91 9.04
N ARG A 43 7.29 7.41 8.27
CA ARG A 43 8.68 6.96 8.33
C ARG A 43 9.43 7.71 9.43
N SER A 44 10.36 7.04 10.08
CA SER A 44 11.35 7.70 10.93
C SER A 44 12.19 8.67 10.10
N SER A 45 12.60 9.78 10.70
CA SER A 45 13.52 10.76 10.13
C SER A 45 14.81 10.83 10.95
N ARG A 46 15.83 11.55 10.44
CA ARG A 46 17.12 11.73 11.13
C ARG A 46 16.96 12.24 12.57
N ASN A 47 15.92 13.05 12.82
CA ASN A 47 15.70 13.70 14.12
C ASN A 47 14.53 13.09 14.90
N ARG A 48 13.84 12.07 14.36
CA ARG A 48 12.65 11.50 14.99
C ARG A 48 12.46 10.03 14.64
N VAL A 49 12.47 9.18 15.66
CA VAL A 49 12.11 7.77 15.52
C VAL A 49 10.60 7.62 15.69
N VAL A 50 9.95 7.01 14.69
CA VAL A 50 8.52 6.67 14.72
C VAL A 50 8.39 5.17 14.63
N ARG A 51 7.84 4.55 15.67
CA ARG A 51 7.58 3.09 15.69
C ARG A 51 6.55 2.72 14.62
N TYR A 52 6.72 1.55 14.01
CA TYR A 52 5.83 1.08 12.95
C TYR A 52 5.55 -0.42 12.98
N HIS A 53 6.38 -1.22 13.65
CA HIS A 53 6.10 -2.64 13.81
C HIS A 53 5.10 -2.89 14.94
N MET A 54 4.16 -3.81 14.72
CA MET A 54 3.18 -4.19 15.75
C MET A 54 3.84 -4.69 17.04
N SER A 55 4.95 -5.42 16.93
CA SER A 55 5.71 -5.92 18.09
C SER A 55 6.20 -4.79 19.01
N GLN A 56 6.56 -3.63 18.45
CA GLN A 56 7.02 -2.46 19.20
C GLN A 56 5.89 -1.80 20.01
N PHE A 57 4.63 -2.09 19.69
CA PHE A 57 3.45 -1.59 20.38
C PHE A 57 2.83 -2.63 21.32
N ASN A 58 2.92 -3.92 20.99
CA ASN A 58 2.40 -5.00 21.85
C ASN A 58 3.26 -5.23 23.09
N TYR A 59 4.59 -5.14 22.94
CA TYR A 59 5.56 -5.37 24.01
C TYR A 59 6.24 -4.08 24.50
N GLY A 60 5.71 -2.92 24.08
CA GLY A 60 6.30 -1.61 24.36
C GLY A 60 5.31 -0.65 24.98
N PRO A 61 5.77 0.57 25.33
CA PRO A 61 4.89 1.60 25.88
C PRO A 61 3.85 2.04 24.84
N PRO A 62 2.73 2.64 25.29
CA PRO A 62 1.70 3.16 24.38
C PRO A 62 2.27 4.20 23.39
N PRO A 63 1.57 4.46 22.27
CA PRO A 63 1.98 5.48 21.31
C PRO A 63 2.16 6.86 21.97
N LYS A 64 3.29 7.50 21.73
CA LYS A 64 3.66 8.78 22.35
C LYS A 64 3.10 10.01 21.61
N ASN A 65 2.72 9.84 20.35
CA ASN A 65 2.29 10.94 19.49
C ASN A 65 1.32 10.45 18.40
N LYS A 66 0.72 11.39 17.66
CA LYS A 66 -0.28 11.10 16.63
C LYS A 66 0.24 10.19 15.52
N GLU A 67 1.52 10.29 15.16
CA GLU A 67 2.14 9.46 14.13
C GLU A 67 2.34 8.02 14.59
N GLU A 68 2.80 7.80 15.82
CA GLU A 68 2.89 6.45 16.39
C GLU A 68 1.50 5.83 16.55
N LEU A 69 0.48 6.63 16.91
CA LEU A 69 -0.90 6.16 17.01
C LEU A 69 -1.43 5.74 15.64
N PHE A 70 -1.17 6.56 14.61
CA PHE A 70 -1.49 6.24 13.23
C PHE A 70 -0.79 4.96 12.78
N ASN A 71 0.53 4.85 12.98
CA ASN A 71 1.31 3.68 12.59
C ASN A 71 0.87 2.40 13.31
N ARG A 72 0.49 2.47 14.59
CA ARG A 72 -0.08 1.33 15.31
C ARG A 72 -1.38 0.84 14.67
N ARG A 73 -2.29 1.77 14.31
CA ARG A 73 -3.56 1.43 13.64
C ARG A 73 -3.32 0.90 12.23
N HIS A 74 -2.42 1.54 11.49
CA HIS A 74 -1.99 1.13 10.15
C HIS A 74 -1.44 -0.31 10.18
N ALA A 75 -0.48 -0.60 11.06
CA ALA A 75 0.08 -1.93 11.23
C ALA A 75 -0.99 -2.97 11.63
N SER A 76 -2.03 -2.57 12.37
CA SER A 76 -3.12 -3.47 12.78
C SER A 76 -3.97 -3.88 11.59
N LEU A 77 -4.38 -2.90 10.78
CA LEU A 77 -5.15 -3.15 9.57
C LEU A 77 -4.35 -3.97 8.57
N ARG A 78 -3.07 -3.61 8.39
CA ARG A 78 -2.15 -4.37 7.53
C ARG A 78 -2.00 -5.82 7.98
N SER A 79 -1.87 -6.07 9.29
CA SER A 79 -1.75 -7.43 9.81
C SER A 79 -2.97 -8.30 9.49
N VAL A 80 -4.18 -7.74 9.50
CA VAL A 80 -5.39 -8.46 9.10
C VAL A 80 -5.34 -8.83 7.61
N ILE A 81 -4.95 -7.88 6.76
CA ILE A 81 -4.82 -8.10 5.30
C ILE A 81 -3.77 -9.18 5.02
N GLU A 82 -2.56 -9.03 5.56
CA GLU A 82 -1.46 -9.97 5.36
C GLU A 82 -1.78 -11.38 5.85
N ARG A 83 -2.40 -11.52 7.04
CA ARG A 83 -2.83 -12.83 7.55
C ARG A 83 -3.88 -13.48 6.67
N THR A 84 -4.83 -12.69 6.15
CA THR A 84 -5.87 -13.18 5.24
C THR A 84 -5.24 -13.72 3.95
N PHE A 85 -4.34 -12.95 3.32
CA PHE A 85 -3.60 -13.41 2.15
C PHE A 85 -2.70 -14.62 2.46
N GLY A 86 -2.08 -14.67 3.64
CA GLY A 86 -1.28 -15.82 4.08
C GLY A 86 -2.09 -17.11 4.13
N VAL A 87 -3.30 -17.06 4.69
CA VAL A 87 -4.23 -18.22 4.70
C VAL A 87 -4.64 -18.60 3.29
N TRP A 88 -4.96 -17.61 2.44
CA TRP A 88 -5.37 -17.88 1.06
C TRP A 88 -4.26 -18.50 0.23
N LYS A 89 -3.02 -17.99 0.34
CA LYS A 89 -1.85 -18.58 -0.32
C LYS A 89 -1.62 -20.03 0.11
N LYS A 90 -1.77 -20.34 1.40
CA LYS A 90 -1.63 -21.71 1.90
C LYS A 90 -2.73 -22.65 1.39
N LYS A 91 -3.95 -22.13 1.22
CA LYS A 91 -5.11 -22.91 0.72
C LYS A 91 -5.06 -23.10 -0.79
N TRP A 92 -4.68 -22.07 -1.54
CA TRP A 92 -4.74 -22.02 -2.99
C TRP A 92 -3.33 -21.89 -3.57
N ARG A 93 -2.77 -23.01 -4.05
CA ARG A 93 -1.41 -23.05 -4.61
C ARG A 93 -1.20 -22.09 -5.78
N ILE A 94 -2.25 -21.82 -6.56
CA ILE A 94 -2.23 -20.84 -7.66
C ILE A 94 -1.93 -19.40 -7.20
N LEU A 95 -2.21 -19.06 -5.94
CA LEU A 95 -1.88 -17.75 -5.36
C LEU A 95 -0.47 -17.68 -4.77
N SER A 96 0.19 -18.83 -4.64
CA SER A 96 1.54 -18.95 -4.09
C SER A 96 2.59 -19.05 -5.19
N ASP A 97 2.33 -19.86 -6.21
CA ASP A 97 3.24 -20.10 -7.31
C ASP A 97 2.75 -19.37 -8.56
N PHE A 98 3.62 -18.59 -9.19
CA PHE A 98 3.34 -18.07 -10.53
C PHE A 98 3.22 -19.29 -11.47
N PRO A 99 2.17 -19.40 -12.28
CA PRO A 99 2.05 -20.51 -13.22
C PRO A 99 3.29 -20.52 -14.12
N ARG A 100 3.98 -21.67 -14.22
CA ARG A 100 5.14 -21.83 -15.13
C ARG A 100 4.69 -22.00 -16.59
N TYR A 101 3.57 -21.40 -16.96
CA TYR A 101 3.14 -21.35 -18.34
C TYR A 101 3.93 -20.26 -19.04
N ASP A 102 4.23 -20.49 -20.32
CA ASP A 102 4.85 -19.47 -21.15
C ASP A 102 4.01 -18.18 -21.12
N ILE A 103 4.65 -17.01 -21.16
CA ILE A 103 3.95 -15.71 -21.16
C ILE A 103 2.94 -15.65 -22.32
N ASP A 104 3.23 -16.32 -23.43
CA ASP A 104 2.36 -16.34 -24.60
C ASP A 104 1.05 -17.09 -24.34
N ILE A 105 1.02 -18.01 -23.37
CA ILE A 105 -0.19 -18.73 -22.92
C ILE A 105 -0.95 -17.93 -21.84
N GLN A 106 -0.31 -16.95 -21.19
CA GLN A 106 -0.89 -16.16 -20.10
C GLN A 106 -1.60 -14.88 -20.55
N LYS A 107 -1.46 -14.51 -21.83
CA LYS A 107 -1.98 -13.26 -22.41
C LYS A 107 -3.32 -13.40 -23.15
N GLU A 108 -3.86 -14.60 -23.29
CA GLU A 108 -5.25 -14.84 -23.76
C GLU A 108 -6.25 -14.71 -22.61
#